data_AF-A0A831QQM3-F1
#
_entry.id   AF-A0A831QQM3-F1
#
_cell.length_a   1.000
_cell.length_b   1.000
_cell.length_c   1.000
_cell.angle_alpha   90.00
_cell.angle_beta   90.00
_cell.angle_gamma   90.00
#
_symmetry.space_group_name_H-M   'P 1'
#
loop_
_entity.id
_entity.type
_entity.pdbx_description
1 polymer ?
#
loop_
_entity_poly.entity_id
_entity_poly.type
_entity_poly.pdbx_seq_one_letter_code
_entity_poly.pdbx_strand_id
1 'polypeptide(L)'
;MYPISIDDSQVNCDSTSIYQSILWLLTDDATQEYNPPHRFILIGELVGNINDPKFLSRITESIRDFDCMPDCDEILKVLDTKYLSRPEYSEKDCLKTRAIVIGALFRYVLLRNFYSEFFEKGGPAFCFDIKKRNVFVNSDEVLDFIELKSSEILLDYVKTLPSRESQKDEVSNIIFLMAENSLKYKSDVFSFERDMWKEIKDNLPTVDKKKSIYPFLKGGAEECFLIFRKNFIVDLYLDYSFIYAKMTALGLFKKIGHVPFVDWLFIQKYITDSQHQMLLNKGQLYSLGNTNSANRVNNFNYAFSNLIK
;
A
#
# COMPACT_ATOMS: atom_id res chain seq x y z
N MET A 1 0.92 -23.08 -7.12
CA MET A 1 2.13 -23.49 -6.38
C MET A 1 2.80 -24.60 -7.15
N TYR A 2 4.07 -24.42 -7.53
CA TYR A 2 4.83 -25.45 -8.22
C TYR A 2 5.50 -26.40 -7.21
N PRO A 3 5.59 -27.71 -7.51
CA PRO A 3 6.26 -28.68 -6.64
C PRO A 3 7.78 -28.53 -6.74
N ILE A 4 8.45 -28.40 -5.59
CA ILE A 4 9.89 -28.54 -5.45
C ILE A 4 10.17 -29.89 -4.81
N SER A 5 10.78 -30.80 -5.58
CA SER A 5 11.21 -32.10 -5.08
C SER A 5 12.34 -31.94 -4.08
N ILE A 6 12.25 -32.62 -2.94
CA ILE A 6 13.35 -32.71 -1.96
C ILE A 6 14.59 -33.38 -2.60
N ASP A 7 14.42 -34.16 -3.67
CA ASP A 7 15.50 -34.90 -4.30
C ASP A 7 16.25 -34.10 -5.39
N ASP A 8 15.62 -33.09 -6.00
CA ASP A 8 16.18 -32.32 -7.14
C ASP A 8 17.09 -31.15 -6.71
N SER A 9 17.14 -30.79 -5.43
CA SER A 9 17.82 -29.60 -4.92
C SER A 9 19.35 -29.73 -4.72
N GLN A 10 20.02 -30.67 -5.39
CA GLN A 10 21.47 -30.88 -5.22
C GLN A 10 22.29 -30.05 -6.21
N VAL A 11 22.48 -28.77 -5.90
CA VAL A 11 23.72 -28.10 -6.35
C VAL A 11 24.82 -28.52 -5.38
N ASN A 12 25.90 -29.09 -5.91
CA ASN A 12 27.03 -29.64 -5.14
C ASN A 12 27.95 -28.52 -4.60
N CYS A 13 27.35 -27.51 -3.96
CA CYS A 13 28.05 -26.37 -3.38
C CYS A 13 28.26 -26.57 -1.87
N ASP A 14 29.43 -26.21 -1.38
CA ASP A 14 29.76 -26.27 0.05
C ASP A 14 28.92 -25.26 0.85
N SER A 15 28.31 -25.71 1.96
CA SER A 15 27.46 -24.88 2.82
C SER A 15 28.22 -23.68 3.42
N THR A 16 29.54 -23.78 3.59
CA THR A 16 30.35 -22.63 4.04
C THR A 16 30.44 -21.56 2.96
N SER A 17 30.71 -21.94 1.71
CA SER A 17 30.71 -21.01 0.58
C SER A 17 29.35 -20.35 0.39
N ILE A 18 28.25 -21.13 0.46
CA ILE A 18 26.89 -20.60 0.38
C ILE A 18 26.63 -19.58 1.49
N TYR A 19 26.99 -19.91 2.73
CA TYR A 19 26.84 -19.01 3.87
C TYR A 19 27.61 -17.69 3.72
N GLN A 20 28.86 -17.75 3.28
CA GLN A 20 29.67 -16.55 3.03
C GLN A 20 29.09 -15.69 1.90
N SER A 21 28.60 -16.32 0.83
CA SER A 21 27.92 -15.61 -0.26
C SER A 21 26.64 -14.92 0.24
N ILE A 22 25.85 -15.56 1.11
CA ILE A 22 24.67 -14.93 1.71
C ILE A 22 25.06 -13.73 2.57
N LEU A 23 26.07 -13.87 3.43
CA LEU A 23 26.55 -12.76 4.25
C LEU A 23 27.04 -11.59 3.40
N TRP A 24 27.82 -11.86 2.35
CA TRP A 24 28.26 -10.84 1.41
C TRP A 24 27.09 -10.19 0.68
N LEU A 25 26.11 -10.99 0.22
CA LEU A 25 24.88 -10.48 -0.39
C LEU A 25 23.99 -9.71 0.58
N LEU A 26 24.30 -9.65 1.88
CA LEU A 26 23.64 -8.80 2.87
C LEU A 26 24.44 -7.51 3.18
N THR A 27 25.66 -7.34 2.68
CA THR A 27 26.47 -6.13 2.94
C THR A 27 26.18 -4.98 1.98
N ASP A 28 26.70 -3.79 2.32
CA ASP A 28 26.64 -2.61 1.46
C ASP A 28 27.48 -2.74 0.18
N ASP A 29 28.55 -3.53 0.17
CA ASP A 29 29.38 -3.71 -1.03
C ASP A 29 28.62 -4.40 -2.17
N ALA A 30 27.79 -5.40 -1.85
CA ALA A 30 26.94 -6.06 -2.82
C ALA A 30 25.85 -5.13 -3.42
N THR A 31 25.57 -3.96 -2.78
CA THR A 31 24.62 -2.95 -3.32
C THR A 31 25.15 -2.25 -4.58
N GLN A 32 26.47 -2.32 -4.81
CA GLN A 32 27.11 -1.67 -5.96
C GLN A 32 27.06 -2.53 -7.22
N GLU A 33 27.06 -3.86 -7.07
CA GLU A 33 27.06 -4.82 -8.18
C GLU A 33 25.66 -5.35 -8.55
N TYR A 34 24.80 -5.60 -7.57
CA TYR A 34 23.50 -6.21 -7.80
C TYR A 34 22.37 -5.32 -7.30
N ASN A 35 21.32 -5.17 -8.11
CA ASN A 35 20.10 -4.52 -7.63
C ASN A 35 19.48 -5.34 -6.47
N PRO A 36 18.81 -4.68 -5.51
CA PRO A 36 18.31 -5.39 -4.33
C PRO A 36 17.33 -6.55 -4.64
N PRO A 37 16.36 -6.44 -5.56
CA PRO A 37 15.49 -7.57 -5.91
C PRO A 37 16.26 -8.81 -6.39
N HIS A 38 17.26 -8.65 -7.26
CA HIS A 38 18.08 -9.76 -7.73
C HIS A 38 18.92 -10.39 -6.60
N ARG A 39 19.46 -9.59 -5.68
CA ARG A 39 20.18 -10.11 -4.50
C ARG A 39 19.32 -11.02 -3.64
N PHE A 40 18.06 -10.64 -3.45
CA PHE A 40 17.15 -11.40 -2.59
C PHE A 40 16.63 -12.66 -3.24
N ILE A 41 16.41 -12.64 -4.56
CA ILE A 41 16.16 -13.87 -5.33
C ILE A 41 17.35 -14.81 -5.18
N LEU A 42 18.58 -14.31 -5.33
CA LEU A 42 19.83 -15.08 -5.18
C LEU A 42 20.00 -15.61 -3.75
N ILE A 43 19.76 -14.81 -2.71
CA ILE A 43 19.80 -15.27 -1.31
C ILE A 43 18.80 -16.41 -1.09
N GLY A 44 17.54 -16.25 -1.54
CA GLY A 44 16.53 -17.31 -1.39
C GLY A 44 16.92 -18.61 -2.12
N GLU A 45 17.54 -18.48 -3.29
CA GLU A 45 18.09 -19.60 -4.07
C GLU A 45 19.24 -20.29 -3.33
N LEU A 46 20.16 -19.51 -2.77
CA LEU A 46 21.31 -19.99 -2.01
C LEU A 46 20.87 -20.71 -0.72
N VAL A 47 19.91 -20.13 0.01
CA VAL A 47 19.34 -20.77 1.22
C VAL A 47 18.71 -22.11 0.90
N GLY A 48 17.97 -22.22 -0.22
CA GLY A 48 17.35 -23.47 -0.67
C GLY A 48 18.34 -24.60 -0.94
N ASN A 49 19.62 -24.30 -1.12
CA ASN A 49 20.69 -25.27 -1.39
C ASN A 49 21.49 -25.67 -0.13
N ILE A 50 21.14 -25.16 1.04
CA ILE A 50 21.85 -25.49 2.28
C ILE A 50 21.54 -26.90 2.75
N ASN A 51 22.61 -27.64 3.04
CA ASN A 51 22.55 -29.03 3.46
C ASN A 51 23.16 -29.29 4.84
N ASP A 52 23.55 -28.23 5.55
CA ASP A 52 24.08 -28.28 6.92
C ASP A 52 23.16 -27.51 7.89
N PRO A 53 22.65 -28.18 8.95
CA PRO A 53 21.72 -27.58 9.89
C PRO A 53 22.32 -26.41 10.68
N LYS A 54 23.64 -26.42 10.95
CA LYS A 54 24.32 -25.34 11.66
C LYS A 54 24.33 -24.06 10.85
N PHE A 55 24.58 -24.14 9.55
CA PHE A 55 24.57 -22.97 8.67
C PHE A 55 23.15 -22.44 8.46
N LEU A 56 22.15 -23.32 8.34
CA LEU A 56 20.76 -22.90 8.24
C LEU A 56 20.29 -22.14 9.51
N SER A 57 20.68 -22.61 10.70
CA SER A 57 20.40 -21.91 11.97
C SER A 57 21.03 -20.52 12.00
N ARG A 58 22.32 -20.42 11.64
CA ARG A 58 23.05 -19.13 11.62
C ARG A 58 22.47 -18.13 10.64
N ILE A 59 22.00 -18.60 9.49
CA ILE A 59 21.30 -17.74 8.53
C ILE A 59 20.01 -17.25 9.15
N THR A 60 19.19 -18.15 9.70
CA THR A 60 17.94 -17.79 10.39
C THR A 60 18.17 -16.78 11.52
N GLU A 61 19.26 -16.90 12.27
CA GLU A 61 19.67 -15.91 13.29
C GLU A 61 20.04 -14.57 12.68
N SER A 62 20.92 -14.56 11.67
CA SER A 62 21.34 -13.33 10.97
C SER A 62 20.12 -12.58 10.41
N ILE A 63 19.12 -13.33 9.94
CA ILE A 63 17.86 -12.80 9.40
C ILE A 63 17.03 -12.09 10.47
N ARG A 64 16.95 -12.66 11.68
CA ARG A 64 16.26 -12.05 12.82
C ARG A 64 16.95 -10.74 13.23
N ASP A 65 18.27 -10.71 13.18
CA ASP A 65 19.06 -9.52 13.56
C ASP A 65 18.84 -8.33 12.61
N PHE A 66 18.48 -8.59 11.35
CA PHE A 66 18.14 -7.55 10.37
C PHE A 66 16.65 -7.15 10.38
N ASP A 67 15.82 -7.69 11.29
CA ASP A 67 14.35 -7.48 11.35
C ASP A 67 13.64 -7.67 10.00
N CYS A 68 14.22 -8.53 9.15
CA CYS A 68 13.78 -8.67 7.76
C CYS A 68 12.56 -9.59 7.61
N MET A 69 12.18 -10.35 8.66
CA MET A 69 11.18 -11.42 8.57
C MET A 69 10.39 -11.62 9.89
N PRO A 70 9.40 -10.76 10.19
CA PRO A 70 8.67 -10.82 11.45
C PRO A 70 7.87 -12.13 11.65
N ASP A 71 7.45 -12.79 10.57
CA ASP A 71 6.62 -14.00 10.61
C ASP A 71 7.43 -15.32 10.57
N CYS A 72 8.78 -15.24 10.55
CA CYS A 72 9.65 -16.40 10.34
C CYS A 72 9.45 -17.49 11.41
N ASP A 73 9.40 -17.09 12.68
CA ASP A 73 9.31 -18.01 13.82
C ASP A 73 7.98 -18.76 13.85
N GLU A 74 6.89 -18.07 13.51
CA GLU A 74 5.57 -18.69 13.43
C GLU A 74 5.51 -19.71 12.29
N ILE A 75 6.07 -19.37 11.12
CA ILE A 75 6.13 -20.25 9.96
C ILE A 75 6.96 -21.50 10.25
N LEU A 76 8.13 -21.35 10.88
CA LEU A 76 8.98 -22.48 11.27
C LEU A 76 8.28 -23.38 12.29
N LYS A 77 7.57 -22.79 13.26
CA LYS A 77 6.78 -23.53 14.23
C LYS A 77 5.67 -24.34 13.55
N VAL A 78 4.94 -23.75 12.61
CA VAL A 78 3.90 -24.46 11.84
C VAL A 78 4.51 -25.59 11.01
N LEU A 79 5.63 -25.32 10.33
CA LEU A 79 6.36 -26.29 9.53
C LEU A 79 6.76 -27.53 10.37
N ASP A 80 7.40 -27.28 11.51
CA ASP A 80 7.90 -28.33 12.40
C ASP A 80 6.76 -29.14 13.02
N THR A 81 5.75 -28.47 13.57
CA THR A 81 4.68 -29.14 14.32
C THR A 81 3.69 -29.88 13.44
N LYS A 82 3.31 -29.31 12.28
CA LYS A 82 2.23 -29.83 11.43
C LYS A 82 2.71 -30.84 10.38
N TYR A 83 3.95 -30.70 9.91
CA TYR A 83 4.47 -31.47 8.78
C TYR A 83 5.68 -32.32 9.16
N LEU A 84 6.73 -31.71 9.72
CA LEU A 84 8.02 -32.38 9.92
C LEU A 84 8.08 -33.25 11.20
N SER A 85 7.08 -33.18 12.08
CA SER A 85 6.93 -34.06 13.24
C SER A 85 6.55 -35.50 12.86
N ARG A 86 6.20 -35.76 11.60
CA ARG A 86 5.76 -37.07 11.12
C ARG A 86 6.96 -38.02 10.95
N PRO A 87 6.83 -39.29 11.37
CA PRO A 87 7.93 -40.25 11.35
C PRO A 87 8.43 -40.64 9.94
N GLU A 88 7.68 -40.27 8.89
CA GLU A 88 8.01 -40.53 7.49
C GLU A 88 9.13 -39.63 6.93
N TYR A 89 9.51 -38.55 7.63
CA TYR A 89 10.58 -37.64 7.22
C TYR A 89 11.88 -37.92 7.99
N SER A 90 12.97 -38.12 7.25
CA SER A 90 14.31 -38.19 7.87
C SER A 90 14.80 -36.81 8.30
N GLU A 91 15.81 -36.75 9.17
CA GLU A 91 16.45 -35.49 9.56
C GLU A 91 16.95 -34.68 8.35
N LYS A 92 17.45 -35.38 7.33
CA LYS A 92 17.87 -34.79 6.05
C LYS A 92 16.68 -34.20 5.27
N ASP A 93 15.54 -34.88 5.26
CA ASP A 93 14.32 -34.38 4.60
C ASP A 93 13.78 -33.15 5.34
N CYS A 94 13.79 -33.18 6.67
CA CYS A 94 13.40 -32.05 7.51
C CYS A 94 14.30 -30.83 7.25
N LEU A 95 15.61 -31.03 7.19
CA LEU A 95 16.58 -29.97 6.89
C LEU A 95 16.32 -29.33 5.52
N LYS A 96 16.21 -30.15 4.47
CA LYS A 96 15.95 -29.67 3.11
C LYS A 96 14.61 -28.94 3.00
N THR A 97 13.58 -29.47 3.64
CA THR A 97 12.25 -28.84 3.64
C THR A 97 12.31 -27.46 4.30
N ARG A 98 13.02 -27.33 5.43
CA ARG A 98 13.25 -26.02 6.07
C ARG A 98 14.00 -25.07 5.15
N ALA A 99 15.08 -25.52 4.51
CA ALA A 99 15.85 -24.71 3.57
C ALA A 99 14.98 -24.17 2.43
N ILE A 100 14.14 -25.01 1.82
CA ILE A 100 13.22 -24.60 0.75
C ILE A 100 12.21 -23.57 1.25
N VAL A 101 11.53 -23.85 2.37
CA VAL A 101 10.49 -22.95 2.91
C VAL A 101 11.08 -21.62 3.36
N ILE A 102 12.23 -21.62 4.03
CA ILE A 102 12.92 -20.39 4.44
C ILE A 102 13.36 -19.59 3.21
N GLY A 103 13.96 -20.23 2.21
CA GLY A 103 14.37 -19.56 0.97
C GLY A 103 13.18 -18.92 0.22
N ALA A 104 12.06 -19.64 0.15
CA ALA A 104 10.80 -19.16 -0.42
C ALA A 104 10.20 -17.99 0.37
N LEU A 105 10.21 -18.08 1.70
CA LEU A 105 9.74 -17.00 2.57
C LEU A 105 10.64 -15.76 2.44
N PHE A 106 11.95 -15.96 2.27
CA PHE A 106 12.91 -14.89 2.03
C PHE A 106 12.49 -14.05 0.83
N ARG A 107 12.26 -14.72 -0.29
CA ARG A 107 11.76 -14.09 -1.51
C ARG A 107 10.45 -13.37 -1.24
N TYR A 108 9.50 -14.02 -0.60
CA TYR A 108 8.20 -13.44 -0.31
C TYR A 108 8.27 -12.14 0.52
N VAL A 109 8.90 -12.17 1.70
CA VAL A 109 8.88 -11.03 2.62
C VAL A 109 9.58 -9.83 1.99
N LEU A 110 10.67 -10.08 1.27
CA LEU A 110 11.41 -9.02 0.61
C LEU A 110 10.62 -8.45 -0.56
N LEU A 111 10.01 -9.28 -1.41
CA LEU A 111 9.12 -8.79 -2.46
C LEU A 111 7.93 -8.02 -1.85
N ARG A 112 7.31 -8.53 -0.79
CA ARG A 112 6.24 -7.83 -0.07
C ARG A 112 6.68 -6.47 0.46
N ASN A 113 7.86 -6.37 1.06
CA ASN A 113 8.36 -5.10 1.60
C ASN A 113 8.72 -4.10 0.50
N PHE A 114 9.28 -4.58 -0.61
CA PHE A 114 9.59 -3.75 -1.78
C PHE A 114 8.32 -3.26 -2.48
N TYR A 115 7.25 -4.04 -2.41
CA TYR A 115 5.97 -3.78 -3.07
C TYR A 115 4.85 -3.58 -2.04
N SER A 116 5.16 -3.01 -0.88
CA SER A 116 4.25 -2.94 0.28
C SER A 116 2.90 -2.34 -0.08
N GLU A 117 2.89 -1.24 -0.82
CA GLU A 117 1.66 -0.57 -1.26
C GLU A 117 0.81 -1.43 -2.22
N PHE A 118 1.46 -2.27 -3.04
CA PHE A 118 0.76 -3.20 -3.92
C PHE A 118 0.19 -4.39 -3.15
N PHE A 119 0.94 -4.89 -2.16
CA PHE A 119 0.51 -5.98 -1.30
C PHE A 119 -0.64 -5.59 -0.37
N GLU A 120 -0.65 -4.35 0.16
CA GLU A 120 -1.74 -3.80 0.97
C GLU A 120 -3.08 -3.77 0.21
N LYS A 121 -3.04 -3.74 -1.12
CA LYS A 121 -4.21 -3.69 -2.01
C LYS A 121 -4.69 -5.05 -2.52
N GLY A 122 -4.19 -6.15 -1.95
CA GLY A 122 -4.67 -7.51 -2.27
C GLY A 122 -3.59 -8.48 -2.76
N GLY A 123 -2.35 -8.32 -2.32
CA GLY A 123 -1.28 -9.26 -2.63
C GLY A 123 -1.53 -10.66 -2.04
N PRO A 124 -1.03 -11.73 -2.68
CA PRO A 124 -1.15 -13.08 -2.15
C PRO A 124 -0.40 -13.19 -0.83
N ALA A 125 -1.01 -13.81 0.19
CA ALA A 125 -0.29 -14.15 1.42
C ALA A 125 0.70 -15.29 1.16
N PHE A 126 1.81 -15.34 1.90
CA PHE A 126 2.73 -16.49 1.82
C PHE A 126 2.02 -17.77 2.24
N CYS A 127 2.17 -18.82 1.43
CA CYS A 127 1.67 -20.13 1.77
C CYS A 127 2.60 -21.23 1.29
N PHE A 128 2.60 -22.32 2.05
CA PHE A 128 3.31 -23.54 1.70
C PHE A 128 2.51 -24.77 2.10
N ASP A 129 2.73 -25.86 1.38
CA ASP A 129 2.18 -27.18 1.67
C ASP A 129 3.23 -28.26 1.40
N ILE A 130 3.11 -29.39 2.09
CA ILE A 130 4.03 -30.52 1.94
C ILE A 130 3.21 -31.77 1.70
N LYS A 131 3.40 -32.37 0.51
CA LYS A 131 2.75 -33.62 0.14
C LYS A 131 3.80 -34.64 -0.25
N LYS A 132 3.93 -35.68 0.58
CA LYS A 132 5.02 -36.66 0.45
C LYS A 132 6.35 -35.89 0.49
N ARG A 133 7.29 -36.19 -0.40
CA ARG A 133 8.61 -35.52 -0.48
C ARG A 133 8.65 -34.32 -1.44
N ASN A 134 7.52 -33.63 -1.62
CA ASN A 134 7.44 -32.41 -2.42
C ASN A 134 6.98 -31.24 -1.55
N VAL A 135 7.69 -30.13 -1.69
CA VAL A 135 7.38 -28.85 -1.04
C VAL A 135 6.71 -27.95 -2.07
N PHE A 136 5.53 -27.46 -1.76
CA PHE A 136 4.78 -26.51 -2.58
C PHE A 136 4.88 -25.16 -1.92
N VAL A 137 5.38 -24.16 -2.63
CA VAL A 137 5.44 -22.77 -2.17
C VAL A 137 4.80 -21.87 -3.23
N ASN A 138 4.27 -20.73 -2.81
CA ASN A 138 3.65 -19.76 -3.72
C ASN A 138 4.59 -18.63 -4.17
N SER A 139 5.91 -18.81 -4.04
CA SER A 139 6.89 -17.80 -4.46
C SER A 139 6.76 -17.42 -5.94
N ASP A 140 6.43 -18.37 -6.81
CA ASP A 140 6.19 -18.08 -8.23
C ASP A 140 4.87 -17.31 -8.45
N GLU A 141 3.83 -17.60 -7.66
CA GLU A 141 2.58 -16.83 -7.71
C GLU A 141 2.78 -15.38 -7.25
N VAL A 142 3.74 -15.17 -6.33
CA VAL A 142 4.14 -13.86 -5.85
C VAL A 142 4.92 -13.09 -6.93
N LEU A 143 5.81 -13.77 -7.65
CA LEU A 143 6.51 -13.20 -8.81
C LEU A 143 5.53 -12.87 -9.94
N ASP A 144 4.66 -13.81 -10.31
CA ASP A 144 3.58 -13.59 -11.29
C ASP A 144 2.66 -12.44 -10.88
N PHE A 145 2.38 -12.30 -9.58
CA PHE A 145 1.61 -11.17 -9.06
C PHE A 145 2.32 -9.86 -9.36
N ILE A 146 3.62 -9.77 -9.09
CA ILE A 146 4.40 -8.54 -9.30
C ILE A 146 4.49 -8.21 -10.79
N GLU A 147 4.80 -9.20 -11.63
CA GLU A 147 5.04 -9.02 -13.06
C GLU A 147 3.75 -8.81 -13.88
N LEU A 148 2.66 -9.48 -13.55
CA LEU A 148 1.49 -9.54 -14.45
C LEU A 148 0.18 -9.07 -13.81
N LYS A 149 -0.09 -9.46 -12.56
CA LYS A 149 -1.44 -9.27 -11.96
C LYS A 149 -1.57 -8.01 -11.11
N SER A 150 -0.46 -7.45 -10.65
CA SER A 150 -0.42 -6.23 -9.83
C SER A 150 -1.10 -5.08 -10.56
N SER A 151 -0.81 -4.94 -11.85
CA SER A 151 -1.39 -3.91 -12.71
C SER A 151 -2.91 -4.04 -12.87
N GLU A 152 -3.45 -5.24 -13.03
CA GLU A 152 -4.89 -5.47 -13.14
C GLU A 152 -5.62 -5.14 -11.84
N ILE A 153 -5.08 -5.59 -10.70
CA ILE A 153 -5.66 -5.34 -9.37
C ILE A 153 -5.63 -3.85 -9.02
N LEU A 154 -4.51 -3.18 -9.30
CA LEU A 154 -4.41 -1.73 -9.17
C LEU A 154 -5.38 -1.01 -10.08
N LEU A 155 -5.55 -1.48 -11.32
CA LEU A 155 -6.46 -0.87 -12.27
C LEU A 155 -7.90 -1.00 -11.78
N ASP A 156 -8.27 -2.16 -11.25
CA ASP A 156 -9.58 -2.38 -10.64
C ASP A 156 -9.77 -1.53 -9.39
N TYR A 157 -8.77 -1.42 -8.52
CA TYR A 157 -8.76 -0.48 -7.40
C TYR A 157 -8.96 0.97 -7.86
N VAL A 158 -8.20 1.43 -8.86
CA VAL A 158 -8.34 2.77 -9.45
C VAL A 158 -9.77 2.97 -9.96
N LYS A 159 -10.36 1.99 -10.67
CA LYS A 159 -11.76 2.07 -11.13
C LYS A 159 -12.75 2.21 -9.97
N THR A 160 -12.44 1.71 -8.77
CA THR A 160 -13.31 1.88 -7.59
C THR A 160 -13.26 3.26 -6.97
N LEU A 161 -12.26 4.09 -7.31
CA LEU A 161 -12.11 5.43 -6.72
C LEU A 161 -13.24 6.38 -7.15
N PRO A 162 -13.73 7.23 -6.22
CA PRO A 162 -14.99 7.94 -6.36
C PRO A 162 -14.97 9.05 -7.41
N SER A 163 -13.79 9.51 -7.83
CA SER A 163 -13.64 10.59 -8.80
C SER A 163 -12.46 10.35 -9.73
N ARG A 164 -12.52 10.91 -10.94
CA ARG A 164 -11.41 10.82 -11.90
C ARG A 164 -10.16 11.58 -11.45
N GLU A 165 -10.31 12.65 -10.66
CA GLU A 165 -9.16 13.34 -10.07
C GLU A 165 -8.45 12.41 -9.09
N SER A 166 -9.20 11.73 -8.22
CA SER A 166 -8.66 10.67 -7.35
C SER A 166 -8.00 9.54 -8.15
N GLN A 167 -8.61 9.12 -9.27
CA GLN A 167 -8.02 8.12 -10.17
C GLN A 167 -6.70 8.60 -10.78
N LYS A 168 -6.63 9.86 -11.22
CA LYS A 168 -5.45 10.42 -11.86
C LYS A 168 -4.31 10.68 -10.87
N ASP A 169 -4.66 11.14 -9.67
CA ASP A 169 -3.71 11.30 -8.57
C ASP A 169 -3.15 9.93 -8.18
N GLU A 170 -4.02 8.93 -8.06
CA GLU A 170 -3.59 7.56 -7.75
C GLU A 170 -2.71 6.96 -8.85
N VAL A 171 -3.08 7.09 -10.12
CA VAL A 171 -2.23 6.64 -11.24
C VAL A 171 -0.91 7.41 -11.27
N SER A 172 -0.91 8.70 -10.92
CA SER A 172 0.33 9.48 -10.84
C SER A 172 1.22 9.03 -9.68
N ASN A 173 0.63 8.67 -8.54
CA ASN A 173 1.34 8.06 -7.41
C ASN A 173 1.92 6.70 -7.81
N ILE A 174 1.15 5.83 -8.47
CA ILE A 174 1.62 4.53 -8.97
C ILE A 174 2.83 4.71 -9.91
N ILE A 175 2.75 5.62 -10.88
CA ILE A 175 3.87 5.93 -11.78
C ILE A 175 5.08 6.46 -11.00
N PHE A 176 4.85 7.34 -10.02
CA PHE A 176 5.90 7.91 -9.19
C PHE A 176 6.60 6.83 -8.36
N LEU A 177 5.85 5.95 -7.70
CA LEU A 177 6.38 4.84 -6.91
C LEU A 177 7.17 3.85 -7.77
N MET A 178 6.69 3.54 -8.97
CA MET A 178 7.43 2.71 -9.92
C MET A 178 8.76 3.39 -10.33
N ALA A 179 8.74 4.70 -10.58
CA ALA A 179 9.95 5.46 -10.90
C ALA A 179 10.92 5.59 -9.72
N GLU A 180 10.40 5.83 -8.51
CA GLU A 180 11.17 5.89 -7.28
C GLU A 180 11.83 4.56 -6.97
N ASN A 181 11.10 3.44 -7.09
CA ASN A 181 11.66 2.10 -6.97
C ASN A 181 12.71 1.84 -8.05
N SER A 182 12.46 2.23 -9.31
CA SER A 182 13.44 2.07 -10.40
C SER A 182 14.75 2.83 -10.10
N LEU A 183 14.66 4.05 -9.56
CA LEU A 183 15.81 4.87 -9.16
C LEU A 183 16.53 4.31 -7.93
N LYS A 184 15.77 4.03 -6.87
CA LYS A 184 16.28 3.48 -5.61
C LYS A 184 17.01 2.17 -5.81
N TYR A 185 16.55 1.36 -6.76
CA TYR A 185 17.06 0.03 -7.01
C TYR A 185 17.88 -0.10 -8.29
N LYS A 186 18.12 0.98 -9.05
CA LYS A 186 18.86 0.98 -10.32
C LYS A 186 18.38 -0.15 -11.26
N SER A 187 17.07 -0.28 -11.43
CA SER A 187 16.44 -1.40 -12.13
C SER A 187 15.31 -0.92 -13.03
N ASP A 188 15.25 -1.45 -14.26
CA ASP A 188 14.22 -1.13 -15.27
C ASP A 188 13.09 -2.17 -15.33
N VAL A 189 12.98 -3.03 -14.30
CA VAL A 189 11.98 -4.12 -14.23
C VAL A 189 10.56 -3.62 -14.49
N PHE A 190 10.21 -2.39 -14.07
CA PHE A 190 8.87 -1.81 -14.26
C PHE A 190 8.74 -0.86 -15.44
N SER A 191 9.71 -0.87 -16.36
CA SER A 191 9.71 0.06 -17.49
C SER A 191 8.45 -0.11 -18.36
N PHE A 192 8.05 -1.35 -18.60
CA PHE A 192 6.84 -1.70 -19.35
C PHE A 192 5.56 -1.25 -18.64
N GLU A 193 5.39 -1.63 -17.37
CA GLU A 193 4.19 -1.30 -16.57
C GLU A 193 4.07 0.21 -16.40
N ARG A 194 5.17 0.90 -16.09
CA ARG A 194 5.20 2.36 -15.98
C ARG A 194 4.73 3.02 -17.27
N ASP A 195 5.15 2.51 -18.42
CA ASP A 195 4.78 3.07 -19.72
C ASP A 195 3.31 2.76 -20.07
N MET A 196 2.81 1.56 -19.73
CA MET A 196 1.38 1.24 -19.76
C MET A 196 0.56 2.15 -18.83
N TRP A 197 1.03 2.45 -17.62
CA TRP A 197 0.34 3.36 -16.70
C TRP A 197 0.33 4.81 -17.19
N LYS A 198 1.38 5.25 -17.91
CA LYS A 198 1.35 6.54 -18.64
C LYS A 198 0.28 6.52 -19.72
N GLU A 199 0.18 5.44 -20.50
CA GLU A 199 -0.85 5.29 -21.53
C GLU A 199 -2.27 5.30 -20.92
N ILE A 200 -2.49 4.59 -19.81
CA ILE A 200 -3.76 4.62 -19.06
C ILE A 200 -4.07 6.05 -18.59
N LYS A 201 -3.09 6.75 -18.02
CA LYS A 201 -3.23 8.14 -17.56
C LYS A 201 -3.65 9.09 -18.68
N ASP A 202 -3.06 8.92 -19.86
CA ASP A 202 -3.28 9.75 -21.03
C ASP A 202 -4.62 9.45 -21.71
N ASN A 203 -5.08 8.20 -21.66
CA ASN A 203 -6.32 7.73 -22.27
C ASN A 203 -7.55 7.70 -21.35
N LEU A 204 -7.44 8.13 -20.08
CA LEU A 204 -8.62 8.33 -19.23
C LEU A 204 -9.62 9.26 -19.97
N PRO A 205 -10.92 8.93 -20.07
CA PRO A 205 -11.88 9.67 -20.87
C PRO A 205 -12.02 11.11 -20.38
N THR A 206 -11.80 12.12 -21.23
CA THR A 206 -11.95 13.56 -20.92
C THR A 206 -13.34 13.84 -20.34
N VAL A 207 -13.34 14.18 -19.05
CA VAL A 207 -14.43 14.80 -18.32
C VAL A 207 -13.89 16.19 -18.15
N ASP A 208 -14.60 17.16 -18.71
CA ASP A 208 -14.27 18.56 -18.60
C ASP A 208 -13.78 18.88 -17.19
N LYS A 209 -12.58 19.45 -17.08
CA LYS A 209 -12.06 19.98 -15.82
C LYS A 209 -13.13 20.90 -15.24
N LYS A 210 -13.92 20.43 -14.27
CA LYS A 210 -14.38 21.34 -13.24
C LYS A 210 -13.12 21.67 -12.45
N LYS A 211 -12.53 22.82 -12.78
CA LYS A 211 -11.54 23.51 -11.94
C LYS A 211 -11.95 23.27 -10.49
N SER A 212 -11.02 22.85 -9.63
CA SER A 212 -11.17 23.04 -8.17
C SER A 212 -11.74 24.45 -7.96
N ILE A 213 -13.00 24.50 -7.53
CA ILE A 213 -13.66 25.76 -7.24
C ILE A 213 -13.06 26.19 -5.91
N TYR A 214 -12.28 27.27 -5.93
CA TYR A 214 -11.86 27.93 -4.71
C TYR A 214 -13.10 28.04 -3.79
N PRO A 215 -13.02 27.63 -2.51
CA PRO A 215 -11.83 27.27 -1.74
C PRO A 215 -11.68 25.76 -1.41
N PHE A 216 -12.27 24.84 -2.19
CA PHE A 216 -12.15 23.40 -1.93
C PHE A 216 -10.78 22.84 -2.31
N LEU A 217 -10.20 22.02 -1.44
CA LEU A 217 -8.84 21.46 -1.59
C LEU A 217 -8.83 19.97 -2.00
N LYS A 218 -9.97 19.27 -1.86
CA LYS A 218 -10.12 17.84 -2.16
C LYS A 218 -11.27 17.63 -3.13
N GLY A 219 -11.07 16.81 -4.16
CA GLY A 219 -12.15 16.41 -5.08
C GLY A 219 -13.34 15.79 -4.33
N GLY A 220 -14.56 16.10 -4.74
CA GLY A 220 -15.79 15.64 -4.06
C GLY A 220 -16.25 16.54 -2.90
N ALA A 221 -15.36 17.37 -2.32
CA ALA A 221 -15.70 18.18 -1.15
C ALA A 221 -16.73 19.29 -1.46
N GLU A 222 -16.72 19.79 -2.70
CA GLU A 222 -17.70 20.77 -3.17
C GLU A 222 -19.10 20.16 -3.25
N GLU A 223 -19.21 18.97 -3.82
CA GLU A 223 -20.47 18.25 -3.96
C GLU A 223 -21.08 17.95 -2.59
N CYS A 224 -20.26 17.48 -1.64
CA CYS A 224 -20.69 17.26 -0.26
C CYS A 224 -21.12 18.57 0.44
N PHE A 225 -20.39 19.67 0.23
CA PHE A 225 -20.80 20.98 0.72
C PHE A 225 -22.14 21.42 0.14
N LEU A 226 -22.36 21.24 -1.17
CA LEU A 226 -23.62 21.59 -1.82
C LEU A 226 -24.80 20.77 -1.29
N ILE A 227 -24.58 19.47 -1.03
CA ILE A 227 -25.56 18.59 -0.37
C ILE A 227 -25.88 19.12 1.03
N PHE A 228 -24.86 19.45 1.82
CA PHE A 228 -25.07 19.96 3.17
C PHE A 228 -25.81 21.30 3.16
N ARG A 229 -25.37 22.22 2.29
CA ARG A 229 -25.94 23.56 2.13
C ARG A 229 -27.42 23.49 1.76
N LYS A 230 -27.79 22.57 0.85
CA LYS A 230 -29.15 22.42 0.36
C LYS A 230 -30.11 21.83 1.41
N ASN A 231 -29.64 20.89 2.22
CA ASN A 231 -30.52 20.06 3.06
C ASN A 231 -30.44 20.39 4.56
N PHE A 232 -29.33 20.96 5.04
CA PHE A 232 -29.02 21.00 6.48
C PHE A 232 -28.69 22.39 7.02
N ILE A 233 -28.76 23.44 6.20
CA ILE A 233 -28.67 24.84 6.68
C ILE A 233 -30.05 25.29 7.13
N VAL A 234 -30.22 25.43 8.44
CA VAL A 234 -31.44 25.92 9.09
C VAL A 234 -31.15 27.23 9.82
N ASP A 235 -30.11 27.26 10.64
CA ASP A 235 -29.55 28.48 11.22
C ASP A 235 -28.34 28.90 10.39
N LEU A 236 -28.54 29.88 9.52
CA LEU A 236 -27.52 30.39 8.59
C LEU A 236 -26.17 30.65 9.27
N TYR A 237 -26.16 31.31 10.43
CA TYR A 237 -24.91 31.73 11.05
C TYR A 237 -24.24 30.56 11.78
N LEU A 238 -24.99 29.78 12.54
CA LEU A 238 -24.44 28.63 13.26
C LEU A 238 -24.00 27.51 12.32
N ASP A 239 -24.80 27.20 11.30
CA ASP A 239 -24.56 26.06 10.43
C ASP A 239 -23.43 26.34 9.43
N TYR A 240 -23.33 27.57 8.90
CA TYR A 240 -22.17 27.97 8.11
C TYR A 240 -20.89 28.07 8.95
N SER A 241 -20.97 28.56 10.19
CA SER A 241 -19.83 28.53 11.12
C SER A 241 -19.36 27.10 11.36
N PHE A 242 -20.29 26.19 11.62
CA PHE A 242 -20.01 24.77 11.86
C PHE A 242 -19.33 24.12 10.66
N ILE A 243 -19.93 24.18 9.48
CA ILE A 243 -19.40 23.48 8.30
C ILE A 243 -18.04 24.06 7.87
N TYR A 244 -17.87 25.38 7.93
CA TYR A 244 -16.58 26.01 7.65
C TYR A 244 -15.50 25.49 8.62
N ALA A 245 -15.77 25.51 9.93
CA ALA A 245 -14.81 25.08 10.94
C ALA A 245 -14.48 23.58 10.79
N LYS A 246 -15.49 22.75 10.54
CA LYS A 246 -15.33 21.30 10.38
C LYS A 246 -14.55 20.93 9.12
N MET A 247 -14.88 21.53 7.97
CA MET A 247 -14.17 21.27 6.71
C MET A 247 -12.73 21.80 6.73
N THR A 248 -12.48 22.94 7.39
CA THR A 248 -11.12 23.47 7.58
C THR A 248 -10.29 22.56 8.48
N ALA A 249 -10.87 22.05 9.58
CA ALA A 249 -10.19 21.13 10.49
C ALA A 249 -9.81 19.79 9.82
N LEU A 250 -10.60 19.35 8.83
CA LEU A 250 -10.36 18.12 8.06
C LEU A 250 -9.51 18.35 6.79
N GLY A 251 -9.00 19.55 6.55
CA GLY A 251 -8.21 19.86 5.35
C GLY A 251 -8.99 19.82 4.03
N LEU A 252 -10.33 19.82 4.06
CA LEU A 252 -11.18 19.78 2.87
C LEU A 252 -11.36 21.16 2.21
N PHE A 253 -11.09 22.21 2.97
CA PHE A 253 -11.38 23.60 2.64
C PHE A 253 -10.18 24.47 3.02
N LYS A 254 -9.80 25.41 2.14
CA LYS A 254 -8.70 26.34 2.42
C LYS A 254 -9.08 27.20 3.61
N LYS A 255 -8.17 27.30 4.59
CA LYS A 255 -8.34 28.23 5.71
C LYS A 255 -8.33 29.67 5.20
N ILE A 256 -9.51 30.28 5.16
CA ILE A 256 -9.74 31.67 4.72
C ILE A 256 -10.49 32.44 5.82
N GLY A 257 -10.30 33.75 5.95
CA GLY A 257 -10.99 34.53 7.00
C GLY A 257 -12.53 34.51 6.85
N HIS A 258 -13.24 34.91 7.92
CA HIS A 258 -14.71 35.04 7.94
C HIS A 258 -15.26 35.83 6.74
N VAL A 259 -14.76 37.05 6.55
CA VAL A 259 -15.21 37.94 5.48
C VAL A 259 -15.00 37.30 4.09
N PRO A 260 -13.79 36.80 3.73
CA PRO A 260 -13.60 36.06 2.48
C PRO A 260 -14.51 34.85 2.27
N PHE A 261 -14.86 34.12 3.33
CA PHE A 261 -15.77 32.99 3.24
C PHE A 261 -17.22 33.44 2.97
N VAL A 262 -17.68 34.47 3.69
CA VAL A 262 -19.02 35.05 3.50
C VAL A 262 -19.16 35.68 2.12
N ASP A 263 -18.13 36.39 1.64
CA ASP A 263 -18.09 36.94 0.29
C ASP A 263 -18.13 35.85 -0.77
N TRP A 264 -17.39 34.76 -0.55
CA TRP A 264 -17.45 33.60 -1.44
C TRP A 264 -18.86 32.99 -1.52
N LEU A 265 -19.53 32.79 -0.38
CA LEU A 265 -20.92 32.31 -0.36
C LEU A 265 -21.85 33.20 -1.19
N PHE A 266 -21.65 34.52 -1.12
CA PHE A 266 -22.46 35.49 -1.85
C PHE A 266 -22.15 35.49 -3.36
N ILE A 267 -20.86 35.49 -3.73
CA ILE A 267 -20.42 35.44 -5.15
C ILE A 267 -20.96 34.18 -5.83
N GLN A 268 -20.96 33.05 -5.14
CA GLN A 268 -21.53 31.79 -5.64
C GLN A 268 -23.06 31.71 -5.58
N LYS A 269 -23.73 32.78 -5.11
CA LYS A 269 -25.19 32.85 -4.95
C LYS A 269 -25.74 31.77 -3.99
N TYR A 270 -24.94 31.35 -3.02
CA TYR A 270 -25.37 30.42 -1.97
C TYR A 270 -26.15 31.12 -0.84
N ILE A 271 -26.04 32.45 -0.77
CA ILE A 271 -26.80 33.31 0.14
C ILE A 271 -27.31 34.54 -0.60
N THR A 272 -28.37 35.16 -0.09
CA THR A 272 -28.91 36.43 -0.62
C THR A 272 -28.12 37.63 -0.08
N ASP A 273 -28.32 38.81 -0.67
CA ASP A 273 -27.70 40.05 -0.19
C ASP A 273 -28.05 40.36 1.28
N SER A 274 -29.33 40.19 1.66
CA SER A 274 -29.76 40.35 3.05
C SER A 274 -29.04 39.38 4.00
N GLN A 275 -28.82 38.14 3.59
CA GLN A 275 -28.10 37.13 4.38
C GLN A 275 -26.60 37.44 4.44
N HIS A 276 -26.01 37.95 3.36
CA HIS A 276 -24.62 38.38 3.29
C HIS A 276 -24.35 39.53 4.28
N GLN A 277 -25.18 40.58 4.27
CA GLN A 277 -25.09 41.68 5.24
C GLN A 277 -25.30 41.18 6.68
N MET A 278 -26.26 40.26 6.90
CA MET A 278 -26.48 39.66 8.22
C MET A 278 -25.22 38.94 8.73
N LEU A 279 -24.56 38.13 7.89
CA LEU A 279 -23.37 37.36 8.25
C LEU A 279 -22.14 38.26 8.45
N LEU A 280 -21.98 39.32 7.65
CA LEU A 280 -20.91 40.30 7.85
C LEU A 280 -21.07 41.05 9.18
N ASN A 281 -22.29 41.44 9.54
CA ASN A 281 -22.59 42.13 10.80
C ASN A 281 -22.31 41.28 12.06
N LYS A 282 -22.19 39.96 11.93
CA LYS A 282 -21.79 39.07 13.04
C LYS A 282 -20.28 39.12 13.35
N GLY A 283 -19.47 39.71 12.47
CA GLY A 283 -18.03 39.98 12.69
C GLY A 283 -17.09 38.79 12.52
N GLN A 284 -17.39 37.63 13.10
CA GLN A 284 -16.56 36.41 12.98
C GLN A 284 -17.41 35.15 13.01
N LEU A 285 -16.99 34.06 12.35
CA LEU A 285 -17.63 32.75 12.54
C LEU A 285 -17.34 32.21 13.94
N TYR A 286 -18.25 31.40 14.48
CA TYR A 286 -17.98 30.67 15.71
C TYR A 286 -16.94 29.57 15.51
N SER A 287 -16.18 29.28 16.56
CA SER A 287 -15.33 28.10 16.63
C SER A 287 -16.14 26.81 16.65
N LEU A 288 -15.50 25.68 16.32
CA LEU A 288 -16.16 24.38 16.32
C LEU A 288 -16.76 24.05 17.70
N GLY A 289 -16.04 24.34 18.80
CA GLY A 289 -16.53 24.10 20.15
C GLY A 289 -17.88 24.77 20.49
N ASN A 290 -18.19 25.90 19.84
CA ASN A 290 -19.43 26.65 20.06
C ASN A 290 -20.56 26.29 19.08
N THR A 291 -20.28 25.43 18.09
CA THR A 291 -21.23 25.07 17.03
C THR A 291 -21.48 23.57 16.92
N ASN A 292 -20.71 22.76 17.66
CA ASN A 292 -20.70 21.30 17.58
C ASN A 292 -21.87 20.65 18.33
N SER A 293 -23.08 20.73 17.76
CA SER A 293 -24.24 19.96 18.25
C SER A 293 -24.29 18.58 17.61
N ALA A 294 -24.83 17.59 18.34
CA ALA A 294 -24.98 16.23 17.83
C ALA A 294 -25.73 16.18 16.48
N ASN A 295 -26.75 17.02 16.32
CA ASN A 295 -27.51 17.10 15.07
C ASN A 295 -26.64 17.55 13.88
N ARG A 296 -25.82 18.60 14.07
CA ARG A 296 -24.93 19.11 13.01
C ARG A 296 -23.84 18.11 12.64
N VAL A 297 -23.30 17.40 13.64
CA VAL A 297 -22.34 16.30 13.41
C VAL A 297 -22.98 15.20 12.57
N ASN A 298 -24.21 14.78 12.90
CA ASN A 298 -24.91 13.75 12.15
C ASN A 298 -25.21 14.19 10.72
N ASN A 299 -25.70 15.42 10.52
CA ASN A 299 -25.95 15.99 9.19
C ASN A 299 -24.67 16.05 8.35
N PHE A 300 -23.54 16.39 8.97
CA PHE A 300 -22.25 16.45 8.31
C PHE A 300 -21.74 15.06 7.95
N ASN A 301 -21.78 14.12 8.88
CA ASN A 301 -21.39 12.73 8.62
C ASN A 301 -22.26 12.10 7.52
N TYR A 302 -23.54 12.46 7.46
CA TYR A 302 -24.41 12.04 6.37
C TYR A 302 -23.94 12.62 5.02
N ALA A 303 -23.78 13.94 4.93
CA ALA A 303 -23.38 14.62 3.69
C ALA A 303 -21.96 14.27 3.22
N PHE A 304 -21.05 13.93 4.14
CA PHE A 304 -19.62 13.67 3.87
C PHE A 304 -19.23 12.20 4.08
N SER A 305 -20.20 11.30 4.17
CA SER A 305 -20.00 9.85 4.47
C SER A 305 -18.99 9.15 3.54
N ASN A 306 -18.87 9.61 2.29
CA ASN A 306 -17.95 9.06 1.30
C ASN A 306 -16.53 9.66 1.33
N LEU A 307 -16.30 10.74 2.08
CA LEU A 307 -15.02 11.49 2.11
C LEU A 307 -14.20 11.29 3.39
N ILE A 308 -14.83 10.82 4.47
CA ILE A 308 -14.29 10.77 5.84
C ILE A 308 -14.14 9.30 6.32
N LYS A 309 -14.20 8.33 5.41
CA LYS A 309 -13.80 6.95 5.73
C LYS A 309 -12.28 6.82 5.75
#